data_AF-A0A537BTJ0-F1
#
_entry.id   AF-A0A537BTJ0-F1
#
_cell.length_a   1.000
_cell.length_b   1.000
_cell.length_c   1.000
_cell.angle_alpha   90.00
_cell.angle_beta   90.00
_cell.angle_gamma   90.00
#
_symmetry.space_group_name_H-M   'P 1'
#
loop_
_entity.id
_entity.type
_entity.pdbx_description
1 polymer ?
#
loop_
_entity_poly.entity_id
_entity_poly.type
_entity_poly.pdbx_seq_one_letter_code
_entity_poly.pdbx_strand_id
1 'polypeptide(L)' 'MRALALSPKALPKVERSSDPHDDFLLALAEAASADYLVTGDKSGLLALRKHRRTRIVTARRFGKLLGD' A
#
# COMPACT_ATOMS: atom_id res chain seq x y z
N MET A 1 8.55 -17.87 2.37
CA MET A 1 8.47 -16.41 2.64
C MET A 1 9.30 -16.08 3.86
N ARG A 2 10.19 -15.09 3.79
CA ARG A 2 10.83 -14.51 4.99
C ARG A 2 9.95 -13.34 5.44
N ALA A 3 9.46 -13.38 6.69
CA ALA A 3 8.70 -12.28 7.25
C ALA A 3 9.66 -11.21 7.79
N LEU A 4 9.55 -10.00 7.26
CA LEU A 4 10.23 -8.81 7.77
C LEU A 4 9.18 -7.74 8.00
N ALA A 5 9.06 -7.25 9.23
CA ALA A 5 8.26 -6.08 9.55
C ALA A 5 9.20 -4.88 9.70
N LEU A 6 8.88 -3.78 9.03
CA LEU A 6 9.58 -2.52 9.16
C LEU A 6 8.61 -1.49 9.76
N SER A 7 9.09 -0.73 10.74
CA SER A 7 8.35 0.39 11.34
C SER A 7 9.14 1.67 11.08
N PRO A 8 8.81 2.43 10.02
CA PRO A 8 9.49 3.69 9.75
C PRO A 8 9.33 4.66 10.93
N LYS A 9 10.41 5.33 11.31
CA LYS A 9 10.40 6.30 12.42
C LYS A 9 9.62 7.57 12.10
N ALA A 10 9.47 7.90 10.83
CA ALA A 10 8.73 9.05 10.34
C ALA A 10 8.01 8.67 9.05
N LEU A 11 6.85 9.29 8.83
CA LEU A 11 6.05 9.13 7.62
C LEU A 11 6.04 10.46 6.86
N PRO A 12 6.16 10.44 5.51
CA PRO A 12 5.94 11.64 4.71
C PRO A 12 4.49 12.10 4.87
N LYS A 13 4.26 13.41 4.71
CA LYS A 13 2.90 13.94 4.63
C LYS A 13 2.29 13.53 3.29
N VAL A 14 1.16 12.84 3.34
CA VAL A 14 0.38 12.46 2.16
C VAL A 14 -1.05 13.00 2.33
N GLU A 15 -1.59 13.59 1.27
CA GLU A 15 -2.98 14.03 1.15
C GLU A 15 -3.46 13.54 -0.23
N ARG A 16 -4.09 12.37 -0.29
CA ARG A 16 -4.38 11.73 -1.58
C ARG A 16 -5.65 10.91 -1.61
N SER A 17 -5.94 10.18 -0.55
CA SER A 17 -7.20 9.46 -0.46
C SER A 17 -8.35 10.45 -0.26
N SER A 18 -9.53 10.09 -0.74
CA SER A 18 -10.76 10.80 -0.40
C SER A 18 -11.17 10.59 1.06
N ASP A 19 -10.66 9.53 1.68
CA ASP A 19 -10.72 9.32 3.13
C ASP A 19 -9.34 9.65 3.73
N PRO A 20 -9.19 10.78 4.45
CA PRO A 20 -7.92 11.16 5.08
C PRO A 20 -7.35 10.10 6.03
N HIS A 21 -8.17 9.17 6.54
CA HIS A 21 -7.71 8.09 7.39
C HIS A 21 -6.93 7.01 6.63
N ASP A 22 -6.93 7.01 5.30
CA ASP A 22 -6.12 6.09 4.49
C ASP A 22 -4.72 6.63 4.15
N ASP A 23 -4.51 7.95 4.30
CA ASP A 23 -3.27 8.58 3.83
C ASP A 23 -2.02 8.08 4.57
N PHE A 24 -2.16 7.62 5.82
CA PHE A 24 -1.04 7.02 6.55
C PHE A 24 -0.58 5.70 5.91
N LEU A 25 -1.47 4.92 5.28
CA LEU A 25 -1.12 3.67 4.58
C LEU A 25 -0.32 3.96 3.32
N LEU A 26 -0.67 5.04 2.61
CA LEU A 26 0.07 5.53 1.46
C LEU A 26 1.44 6.07 1.88
N ALA A 27 1.49 6.83 2.97
CA ALA A 27 2.73 7.33 3.54
C ALA A 27 3.66 6.21 4.01
N LEU A 28 3.11 5.15 4.62
CA LEU A 28 3.85 3.95 5.01
C LEU A 28 4.45 3.24 3.79
N ALA A 29 3.67 3.10 2.72
CA ALA A 29 4.15 2.50 1.48
C ALA A 29 5.28 3.33 0.84
N GLU A 30 5.20 4.66 0.88
CA GLU A 30 6.26 5.56 0.43
C GLU A 30 7.51 5.43 1.31
N ALA A 31 7.37 5.49 2.64
CA ALA A 31 8.49 5.40 3.58
C ALA A 31 9.21 4.03 3.52
N ALA A 32 8.46 2.95 3.31
CA ALA A 32 9.02 1.61 3.14
C ALA A 32 9.56 1.33 1.73
N SER A 33 9.38 2.26 0.78
CA SER A 33 9.64 2.04 -0.65
C SER A 33 8.95 0.77 -1.18
N ALA A 34 7.74 0.48 -0.69
CA ALA A 34 7.04 -0.76 -0.96
C ALA A 34 6.65 -0.87 -2.45
N ASP A 35 6.89 -2.04 -3.06
CA ASP A 35 6.45 -2.31 -4.42
C ASP A 35 4.92 -2.56 -4.49
N TYR A 36 4.33 -3.06 -3.40
CA TYR A 36 2.91 -3.39 -3.32
C TYR A 36 2.28 -2.93 -2.01
N LEU A 37 1.06 -2.38 -2.10
CA LEU A 37 0.13 -2.19 -0.98
C LEU A 37 -1.04 -3.16 -1.21
N VAL A 38 -1.19 -4.14 -0.32
CA VAL A 38 -2.22 -5.17 -0.44
C VAL A 38 -3.40 -4.79 0.46
N THR A 39 -4.59 -4.63 -0.12
CA THR A 39 -5.79 -4.23 0.63
C THR A 39 -7.08 -4.80 0.01
N GLY A 40 -8.14 -4.85 0.81
CA GLY A 40 -9.51 -5.22 0.40
C GLY A 40 -10.44 -4.03 0.18
N ASP A 41 -9.99 -2.81 0.49
CA ASP A 41 -10.80 -1.60 0.37
C ASP A 41 -11.01 -1.21 -1.11
N LYS A 42 -12.21 -1.52 -1.62
CA LYS A 42 -12.56 -1.41 -3.03
C LYS A 42 -12.80 0.04 -3.48
N SER A 43 -13.48 0.83 -2.67
CA SER A 43 -13.92 2.19 -3.01
C SER A 43 -12.90 3.25 -2.64
N GLY A 44 -12.03 3.01 -1.65
CA GLY A 44 -10.93 3.90 -1.31
C GLY A 44 -9.63 3.49 -2.02
N LEU A 45 -8.72 2.86 -1.30
CA LEU A 45 -7.35 2.59 -1.73
C LEU A 45 -7.24 1.84 -3.06
N LEU A 46 -8.05 0.80 -3.32
CA LEU A 46 -7.97 0.09 -4.61
C LEU A 46 -8.38 0.97 -5.79
N ALA A 47 -9.29 1.93 -5.60
CA ALA A 47 -9.68 2.86 -6.65
C ALA A 47 -8.50 3.76 -7.08
N LEU A 48 -7.53 4.00 -6.20
CA LEU A 48 -6.32 4.77 -6.50
C LEU A 48 -5.34 4.03 -7.42
N ARG A 49 -5.44 2.68 -7.51
CA ARG A 49 -4.63 1.73 -8.32
C ARG A 49 -3.13 1.68 -8.06
N LYS A 50 -2.47 2.82 -7.85
CA LYS A 50 -1.04 2.97 -7.56
C LYS A 50 -0.82 4.21 -6.69
N HIS A 51 0.26 4.27 -5.94
CA HIS A 51 0.77 5.46 -5.26
C HIS A 51 2.29 5.51 -5.46
N ARG A 52 2.81 6.54 -6.13
CA ARG A 52 4.23 6.58 -6.55
C ARG A 52 4.60 5.27 -7.29
N ARG A 53 5.61 4.54 -6.80
CA ARG A 53 6.04 3.22 -7.30
C ARG A 53 5.20 2.06 -6.77
N THR A 54 4.47 2.27 -5.68
CA THR A 54 3.67 1.23 -5.02
C THR A 54 2.42 0.91 -5.82
N ARG A 55 2.23 -0.36 -6.17
CA ARG A 55 1.01 -0.87 -6.81
C ARG A 55 0.00 -1.26 -5.74
N ILE A 56 -1.24 -0.78 -5.84
CA ILE A 56 -2.30 -1.12 -4.90
C ILE A 56 -3.09 -2.29 -5.47
N VAL A 57 -3.11 -3.41 -4.77
CA VAL A 57 -3.63 -4.69 -5.28
C VAL A 57 -4.46 -5.42 -4.24
N THR A 58 -5.34 -6.31 -4.71
CA THR A 58 -6.03 -7.24 -3.82
C THR A 58 -5.09 -8.35 -3.37
N ALA A 59 -5.36 -8.94 -2.20
CA ALA A 59 -4.62 -10.12 -1.73
C ALA A 59 -4.63 -11.27 -2.76
N ARG A 60 -5.78 -11.52 -3.40
CA ARG A 60 -5.90 -12.51 -4.48
C ARG A 60 -4.97 -12.22 -5.66
N ARG A 61 -4.86 -10.95 -6.07
CA ARG A 61 -3.95 -10.57 -7.18
C ARG A 61 -2.49 -10.71 -6.75
N PHE A 62 -2.18 -10.36 -5.49
CA PHE A 62 -0.84 -10.47 -4.96
C PHE A 62 -0.37 -11.93 -4.86
N GLY A 63 -1.21 -12.86 -4.40
CA GLY A 63 -0.90 -14.30 -4.41
C GLY A 63 -0.48 -14.81 -5.79
N LYS A 64 -1.27 -14.48 -6.83
CA LYS A 64 -0.93 -14.78 -8.22
C LYS A 64 0.41 -14.21 -8.70
N LEU A 65 0.83 -13.05 -8.17
CA LEU A 65 2.13 -12.44 -8.53
C LEU A 65 3.31 -13.13 -7.84
N LEU A 66 3.06 -13.76 -6.69
CA LEU A 66 4.06 -14.54 -5.96
C LEU A 66 4.18 -15.97 -6.50
N GLY A 67 3.29 -16.35 -7.42
CA GLY A 67 3.27 -17.64 -8.09
C GLY A 67 2.80 -18.75 -7.17
N ASP A 68 1.50 -18.75 -6.84
CA ASP A 68 0.81 -19.85 -6.13
C ASP A 68 1.53 -21.21 -6.24
#